data_AF-A0A1G3A1U5-F1
#
_entry.id   AF-A0A1G3A1U5-F1
#
_cell.length_a   1.000
_cell.length_b   1.000
_cell.length_c   1.000
_cell.angle_alpha   90.00
_cell.angle_beta   90.00
_cell.angle_gamma   90.00
#
_symmetry.space_group_name_H-M   'P 1'
#
loop_
_entity.id
_entity.type
_entity.pdbx_description
1 polymer ?
#
loop_
_entity_poly.entity_id
_entity_poly.type
_entity_poly.pdbx_seq_one_letter_code
_entity_poly.pdbx_strand_id
1 'polypeptide(L)'
;MHKKSSLLLGFVLVGCVPMSIGIAHAAALIPRVQKQNLHTLQFILATSAENRSGDFVQTPADVLEDKIRGGLLAQLLGNLNGLPHENKYYDEPGNVTQYTPGLPDGARTDDDTDIEWVYIKTMQENRTAMLSPEQITRLWKKHINQHIWCSNLYVRQLMDIGLDPPLTGSLALNPWANFNISGQFVCETFGLIAPAMPQTAARIGLNYTHVSIDGEPAQTTQLFTAMIATAFVTSDIDEILDAGLASVDPSSSIVPIIRDVRRWHKEHLTDWRATRRLVRDKYTFYESRTRNQNGYELCTAATIAALLYGEGDLANTLIHAFNFGWDADNNAATAATIVGVIKGYRWMQQQGWDIKDRYRNTTRPSMPKDETITRFGDRIIEVARQVIIDNGGVIVEGNGNVSYRIRIQKPANVETLTDLDKQVTSLRSQLKPCIEAGLADGAAAGEQARAAYLAICLDLAGSIRSRQPDKWTGLLAALEKYPKLLDVLFNNSPGPAGDRLRNAAVAAGLKKPARRK
;
A
#
# COMPACT_ATOMS: atom_id res chain seq x y z
N MET A 1 34.35 19.69 34.82
CA MET A 1 34.96 20.66 35.76
C MET A 1 35.30 21.95 34.99
N HIS A 2 35.26 23.09 35.67
CA HIS A 2 35.28 24.49 35.18
C HIS A 2 33.93 25.01 34.63
N LYS A 3 33.05 25.50 35.51
CA LYS A 3 32.96 26.82 36.21
C LYS A 3 32.44 27.96 35.34
N LYS A 4 31.16 28.26 35.56
CA LYS A 4 30.49 29.55 35.34
C LYS A 4 31.15 30.66 36.19
N SER A 5 31.14 31.89 35.68
CA SER A 5 30.99 33.13 36.45
C SER A 5 30.35 34.22 35.59
N SER A 6 29.61 35.08 36.27
CA SER A 6 28.62 36.03 35.77
C SER A 6 28.99 37.47 36.18
N LEU A 7 28.20 38.46 35.72
CA LEU A 7 28.04 39.89 36.08
C LEU A 7 28.67 40.91 35.09
N LEU A 8 27.86 41.75 34.39
CA LEU A 8 27.16 43.01 34.78
C LEU A 8 28.15 44.22 34.90
N LEU A 9 27.92 45.46 34.46
CA LEU A 9 26.80 46.26 33.92
C LEU A 9 27.37 47.65 33.46
N GLY A 10 26.64 48.41 32.62
CA GLY A 10 26.76 49.90 32.50
C GLY A 10 26.74 50.44 31.06
N PHE A 11 25.58 50.72 30.42
CA PHE A 11 24.77 51.97 30.39
C PHE A 11 25.43 53.25 29.84
N VAL A 12 24.95 53.76 28.69
CA VAL A 12 24.56 55.17 28.45
C VAL A 12 23.39 55.21 27.44
N LEU A 13 22.41 56.07 27.73
CA LEU A 13 21.10 56.31 27.11
C LEU A 13 21.13 57.46 26.07
N VAL A 14 19.93 57.71 25.49
CA VAL A 14 19.37 58.95 24.87
C VAL A 14 19.18 58.82 23.35
N GLY A 15 18.00 59.01 22.75
CA GLY A 15 16.69 59.43 23.25
C GLY A 15 15.61 59.38 22.14
N CYS A 16 14.35 59.32 22.57
CA CYS A 16 13.11 59.33 21.77
C CYS A 16 12.79 60.69 21.13
N VAL A 17 11.95 60.71 20.07
CA VAL A 17 10.60 61.33 20.03
C VAL A 17 9.86 60.87 18.74
N PRO A 18 8.55 60.53 18.79
CA PRO A 18 7.68 60.23 17.65
C PRO A 18 6.80 61.43 17.24
N MET A 19 6.22 61.41 16.03
CA MET A 19 5.15 62.35 15.66
C MET A 19 4.08 61.66 14.80
N SER A 20 2.83 61.82 15.25
CA SER A 20 1.59 61.33 14.63
C SER A 20 0.82 62.49 13.97
N ILE A 21 -0.31 62.14 13.31
CA ILE A 21 -1.44 62.96 12.79
C ILE A 21 -1.34 63.18 11.26
N GLY A 22 -2.35 62.92 10.42
CA GLY A 22 -3.77 62.71 10.68
C GLY A 22 -4.59 62.25 9.46
N ILE A 23 -5.91 62.28 9.68
CA ILE A 23 -7.02 61.61 9.02
C ILE A 23 -7.50 62.33 7.75
N ALA A 24 -7.99 61.58 6.74
CA ALA A 24 -9.08 62.05 5.86
C ALA A 24 -9.95 60.89 5.34
N HIS A 25 -11.25 60.98 5.62
CA HIS A 25 -12.32 60.19 5.02
C HIS A 25 -12.59 60.64 3.58
N ALA A 26 -13.00 59.71 2.69
CA ALA A 26 -13.95 60.02 1.62
C ALA A 26 -14.70 58.75 1.21
N ALA A 27 -16.02 58.80 1.35
CA ALA A 27 -16.99 57.81 0.93
C ALA A 27 -17.49 58.09 -0.50
N ALA A 28 -18.15 57.07 -1.05
CA ALA A 28 -19.14 57.12 -2.13
C ALA A 28 -18.61 57.16 -3.59
N LEU A 29 -18.94 56.13 -4.37
CA LEU A 29 -20.10 56.15 -5.29
C LEU A 29 -20.19 54.81 -6.05
N ILE A 30 -21.24 54.05 -5.74
CA ILE A 30 -21.74 52.94 -6.54
C ILE A 30 -22.72 53.52 -7.56
N PRO A 31 -22.64 53.15 -8.86
CA PRO A 31 -23.79 53.21 -9.75
C PRO A 31 -24.30 51.79 -10.03
N ARG A 32 -25.53 51.52 -9.60
CA ARG A 32 -26.41 50.48 -10.15
C ARG A 32 -27.02 51.04 -11.44
N VAL A 33 -26.84 50.39 -12.60
CA VAL A 33 -27.83 50.43 -13.70
C VAL A 33 -27.82 49.13 -14.53
N GLN A 34 -28.99 48.46 -14.46
CA GLN A 34 -29.77 47.69 -15.45
C GLN A 34 -29.17 46.60 -16.37
N LYS A 35 -29.90 45.46 -16.35
CA LYS A 35 -29.95 44.41 -17.38
C LYS A 35 -30.40 44.97 -18.74
N GLN A 36 -29.72 44.58 -19.82
CA GLN A 36 -30.34 44.16 -21.09
C GLN A 36 -29.31 43.51 -22.06
N ASN A 37 -29.67 42.31 -22.51
CA ASN A 37 -29.44 41.59 -23.79
C ASN A 37 -28.10 41.68 -24.58
N LEU A 38 -27.60 40.46 -24.87
CA LEU A 38 -26.97 39.94 -26.09
C LEU A 38 -26.32 40.93 -27.07
N HIS A 39 -25.01 40.78 -27.32
CA HIS A 39 -24.46 40.36 -28.62
C HIS A 39 -22.94 40.11 -28.52
N THR A 40 -22.55 38.91 -28.97
CA THR A 40 -21.29 38.52 -29.63
C THR A 40 -20.03 39.37 -29.38
N LEU A 41 -19.09 38.86 -28.59
CA LEU A 41 -17.66 39.14 -28.79
C LEU A 41 -16.85 37.84 -28.57
N GLN A 42 -16.44 37.24 -29.68
CA GLN A 42 -15.41 36.19 -29.71
C GLN A 42 -14.10 36.80 -29.22
N PHE A 43 -13.68 36.44 -28.01
CA PHE A 43 -12.28 36.51 -27.62
C PHE A 43 -11.65 35.13 -27.86
N ILE A 44 -10.90 35.03 -28.95
CA ILE A 44 -9.94 33.95 -29.16
C ILE A 44 -8.80 34.22 -28.16
N LEU A 45 -8.90 33.62 -26.97
CA LEU A 45 -7.73 33.35 -26.15
C LEU A 45 -7.03 32.14 -26.78
N ALA A 46 -6.20 32.41 -27.77
CA ALA A 46 -5.14 31.47 -28.15
C ALA A 46 -4.16 31.45 -26.96
N THR A 47 -4.44 30.59 -25.98
CA THR A 47 -3.41 30.18 -25.04
C THR A 47 -2.36 29.44 -25.85
N SER A 48 -1.20 30.07 -25.98
CA SER A 48 0.04 29.41 -26.36
C SER A 48 0.29 28.31 -25.34
N ALA A 49 -0.21 27.11 -25.63
CA ALA A 49 0.28 25.89 -25.01
C ALA A 49 1.74 25.76 -25.47
N GLU A 50 2.65 26.34 -24.69
CA GLU A 50 4.05 25.95 -24.73
C GLU A 50 4.07 24.44 -24.57
N ASN A 51 4.37 23.76 -25.66
CA ASN A 51 4.61 22.34 -25.69
C ASN A 51 5.94 22.10 -24.95
N ARG A 52 5.89 22.10 -23.62
CA ARG A 52 7.00 21.64 -22.79
C ARG A 52 7.09 20.13 -22.98
N SER A 53 7.92 19.73 -23.94
CA SER A 53 8.17 18.34 -24.32
C SER A 53 8.73 17.44 -23.21
N GLY A 54 8.85 17.93 -21.97
CA GLY A 54 9.28 17.19 -20.78
C GLY A 54 8.18 16.83 -19.78
N ASP A 55 6.94 17.32 -19.95
CA ASP A 55 5.87 17.09 -18.96
C ASP A 55 4.94 15.91 -19.30
N PHE A 56 5.04 15.36 -20.51
CA PHE A 56 4.18 14.29 -21.01
C PHE A 56 4.97 13.21 -21.76
N VAL A 57 4.54 11.96 -21.60
CA VAL A 57 4.92 10.84 -22.48
C VAL A 57 3.76 10.52 -23.41
N GLN A 58 4.04 10.33 -24.69
CA GLN A 58 3.06 9.83 -25.64
C GLN A 58 3.34 8.37 -25.96
N THR A 59 2.34 7.51 -25.81
CA THR A 59 2.43 6.08 -26.10
C THR A 59 1.25 5.63 -26.95
N PRO A 60 1.46 4.82 -28.01
CA PRO A 60 0.37 4.12 -28.68
C PRO A 60 -0.44 3.27 -27.69
N ALA A 61 -1.75 3.17 -27.92
CA ALA A 61 -2.63 2.44 -27.01
C ALA A 61 -2.30 0.95 -26.96
N ASP A 62 -2.04 0.34 -28.12
CA ASP A 62 -1.65 -1.06 -28.26
C ASP A 62 -0.29 -1.39 -27.61
N VAL A 63 0.58 -0.39 -27.40
CA VAL A 63 1.83 -0.56 -26.63
C VAL A 63 1.56 -0.49 -25.15
N LEU A 64 0.79 0.50 -24.68
CA LEU A 64 0.45 0.63 -23.27
C LEU A 64 -0.35 -0.58 -22.76
N GLU A 65 -1.37 -0.99 -23.50
CA GLU A 65 -2.23 -2.12 -23.16
C GLU A 65 -1.45 -3.44 -23.13
N ASP A 66 -0.51 -3.63 -24.06
CA ASP A 66 0.38 -4.79 -24.09
C ASP A 66 1.30 -4.85 -22.87
N LYS A 67 1.82 -3.72 -22.41
CA LYS A 67 2.59 -3.62 -21.16
C LYS A 67 1.73 -3.91 -19.93
N ILE A 68 0.51 -3.38 -19.86
CA ILE A 68 -0.43 -3.67 -18.75
C ILE A 68 -0.74 -5.18 -18.67
N ARG A 69 -1.07 -5.80 -19.82
CA ARG A 69 -1.34 -7.25 -19.89
C ARG A 69 -0.10 -8.08 -19.57
N GLY A 70 1.08 -7.61 -19.99
CA GLY A 70 2.35 -8.25 -19.68
C GLY A 70 2.62 -8.25 -18.18
N GLY A 71 2.42 -7.10 -17.52
CA GLY A 71 2.50 -6.99 -16.06
C GLY A 71 1.55 -7.96 -15.35
N LEU A 72 0.26 -7.96 -15.71
CA LEU A 72 -0.73 -8.87 -15.11
C LEU A 72 -0.38 -10.35 -15.32
N LEU A 73 -0.05 -10.76 -16.54
CA LEU A 73 0.27 -12.16 -16.81
C LEU A 73 1.53 -12.60 -16.04
N ALA A 74 2.55 -11.74 -15.98
CA ALA A 74 3.76 -12.03 -15.23
C ALA A 74 3.50 -12.11 -13.71
N GLN A 75 2.63 -11.25 -13.16
CA GLN A 75 2.19 -11.34 -11.76
C GLN A 75 1.57 -12.71 -11.49
N LEU A 76 0.62 -13.15 -12.33
CA LEU A 76 -0.06 -14.43 -12.19
C LEU A 76 0.90 -15.63 -12.32
N LEU A 77 1.87 -15.56 -13.22
CA LEU A 77 2.93 -16.56 -13.36
C LEU A 77 3.83 -16.59 -12.13
N GLY A 78 4.22 -15.41 -11.61
CA GLY A 78 5.08 -15.29 -10.44
C GLY A 78 4.44 -15.84 -9.18
N ASN A 79 3.19 -15.44 -8.90
CA ASN A 79 2.40 -16.00 -7.80
C ASN A 79 2.28 -17.52 -7.96
N LEU A 80 1.54 -17.99 -8.97
CA LEU A 80 1.05 -19.36 -8.97
C LEU A 80 2.17 -20.40 -9.17
N ASN A 81 3.24 -20.04 -9.86
CA ASN A 81 4.41 -20.91 -10.01
C ASN A 81 5.42 -20.76 -8.86
N GLY A 82 5.31 -19.69 -8.05
CA GLY A 82 6.07 -19.49 -6.83
C GLY A 82 5.50 -20.22 -5.62
N LEU A 83 4.20 -20.52 -5.59
CA LEU A 83 3.53 -21.25 -4.48
C LEU A 83 4.27 -22.53 -4.01
N PRO A 84 4.84 -23.40 -4.89
CA PRO A 84 5.61 -24.57 -4.44
C PRO A 84 6.90 -24.24 -3.67
N HIS A 85 7.33 -22.98 -3.70
CA HIS A 85 8.53 -22.45 -3.07
C HIS A 85 8.24 -21.52 -1.87
N GLU A 86 6.98 -21.09 -1.72
CA GLU A 86 6.50 -20.29 -0.60
C GLU A 86 6.91 -20.94 0.73
N ASN A 87 7.54 -20.15 1.60
CA ASN A 87 7.80 -20.50 2.98
C ASN A 87 8.62 -21.81 3.17
N LYS A 88 9.42 -22.19 2.16
CA LYS A 88 10.22 -23.44 2.11
C LYS A 88 11.71 -23.25 2.42
N TYR A 89 12.28 -22.10 2.07
CA TYR A 89 13.73 -21.86 2.09
C TYR A 89 14.08 -20.70 3.05
N TYR A 90 14.21 -20.99 4.35
CA TYR A 90 14.57 -19.99 5.36
C TYR A 90 16.07 -19.94 5.62
N ASP A 91 16.63 -21.07 6.04
CA ASP A 91 18.05 -21.13 6.43
C ASP A 91 18.92 -21.29 5.19
N GLU A 92 18.55 -22.19 4.28
CA GLU A 92 19.28 -22.47 3.05
C GLU A 92 18.48 -22.02 1.81
N PRO A 93 19.16 -21.61 0.73
CA PRO A 93 18.50 -21.22 -0.51
C PRO A 93 17.83 -22.41 -1.21
N GLY A 94 16.95 -22.10 -2.16
CA GLY A 94 16.46 -23.07 -3.13
C GLY A 94 17.55 -23.55 -4.11
N ASN A 95 17.17 -24.50 -4.97
CA ASN A 95 18.05 -25.04 -6.01
C ASN A 95 17.34 -25.24 -7.36
N VAL A 96 16.38 -24.37 -7.70
CA VAL A 96 15.78 -24.31 -9.03
C VAL A 96 16.83 -23.81 -10.01
N THR A 97 17.15 -24.59 -11.03
CA THR A 97 18.14 -24.22 -12.06
C THR A 97 17.54 -24.02 -13.44
N GLN A 98 16.33 -24.54 -13.66
CA GLN A 98 15.58 -24.44 -14.90
C GLN A 98 14.11 -24.26 -14.55
N TYR A 99 13.44 -23.41 -15.32
CA TYR A 99 12.04 -23.10 -15.13
C TYR A 99 11.47 -22.62 -16.45
N THR A 100 10.31 -23.16 -16.82
CA THR A 100 9.52 -22.70 -17.96
C THR A 100 8.21 -22.17 -17.40
N PRO A 101 7.91 -20.87 -17.55
CA PRO A 101 6.62 -20.34 -17.15
C PRO A 101 5.46 -21.06 -17.83
N GLY A 102 4.37 -21.27 -17.09
CA GLY A 102 3.16 -21.88 -17.61
C GLY A 102 1.98 -21.74 -16.65
N LEU A 103 0.77 -21.81 -17.20
CA LEU A 103 -0.51 -21.89 -16.52
C LEU A 103 -1.41 -22.88 -17.29
N PRO A 104 -1.07 -24.18 -17.32
CA PRO A 104 -1.78 -25.18 -18.14
C PRO A 104 -3.27 -25.32 -17.75
N ASP A 105 -3.56 -25.15 -16.45
CA ASP A 105 -4.93 -25.16 -15.92
C ASP A 105 -5.60 -23.78 -15.91
N GLY A 106 -4.87 -22.75 -16.34
CA GLY A 106 -5.19 -21.34 -16.17
C GLY A 106 -4.83 -20.83 -14.78
N ALA A 107 -5.00 -19.52 -14.58
CA ALA A 107 -4.85 -18.90 -13.28
C ALA A 107 -6.05 -19.18 -12.36
N ARG A 108 -5.85 -19.00 -11.06
CA ARG A 108 -6.88 -19.07 -10.03
C ARG A 108 -6.71 -17.95 -9.01
N THR A 109 -7.76 -17.66 -8.26
CA THR A 109 -7.69 -16.76 -7.12
C THR A 109 -6.75 -17.31 -6.05
N ASP A 110 -5.93 -16.41 -5.54
CA ASP A 110 -4.89 -16.57 -4.54
C ASP A 110 -4.61 -15.17 -3.95
N ASP A 111 -4.15 -15.04 -2.71
CA ASP A 111 -4.26 -13.76 -1.99
C ASP A 111 -3.38 -12.62 -2.53
N ASP A 112 -2.30 -12.92 -3.27
CA ASP A 112 -1.51 -11.91 -3.98
C ASP A 112 -2.25 -11.23 -5.14
N THR A 113 -3.32 -11.83 -5.66
CA THR A 113 -3.98 -11.33 -6.89
C THR A 113 -5.48 -11.13 -6.73
N ASP A 114 -6.11 -11.87 -5.83
CA ASP A 114 -7.58 -11.91 -5.77
C ASP A 114 -8.19 -10.75 -4.98
N ILE A 115 -7.46 -10.13 -4.05
CA ILE A 115 -7.88 -8.91 -3.35
C ILE A 115 -7.85 -7.73 -4.34
N GLU A 116 -6.78 -7.63 -5.13
CA GLU A 116 -6.67 -6.63 -6.21
C GLU A 116 -7.78 -6.79 -7.24
N TRP A 117 -8.12 -8.03 -7.61
CA TRP A 117 -9.22 -8.32 -8.53
C TRP A 117 -10.57 -7.79 -8.04
N VAL A 118 -10.87 -7.93 -6.74
CA VAL A 118 -12.10 -7.36 -6.13
C VAL A 118 -12.11 -5.83 -6.27
N TYR A 119 -10.97 -5.19 -6.00
CA TYR A 119 -10.85 -3.74 -6.11
C TYR A 119 -10.98 -3.26 -7.56
N ILE A 120 -10.24 -3.85 -8.49
CA ILE A 120 -10.22 -3.44 -9.90
C ILE A 120 -11.59 -3.61 -10.55
N LYS A 121 -12.27 -4.72 -10.27
CA LYS A 121 -13.65 -4.91 -10.72
C LYS A 121 -14.55 -3.78 -10.21
N THR A 122 -14.43 -3.42 -8.93
CA THR A 122 -15.26 -2.36 -8.34
C THR A 122 -14.88 -0.96 -8.85
N MET A 123 -13.59 -0.69 -9.03
CA MET A 123 -13.08 0.56 -9.59
C MET A 123 -13.64 0.80 -10.99
N GLN A 124 -13.61 -0.23 -11.83
CA GLN A 124 -14.18 -0.18 -13.18
C GLN A 124 -15.69 0.09 -13.14
N GLU A 125 -16.44 -0.65 -12.31
CA GLU A 125 -17.90 -0.50 -12.20
C GLU A 125 -18.31 0.89 -11.70
N ASN A 126 -17.56 1.45 -10.76
CA ASN A 126 -17.83 2.76 -10.18
C ASN A 126 -17.17 3.92 -10.93
N ARG A 127 -16.30 3.63 -11.90
CA ARG A 127 -15.46 4.61 -12.62
C ARG A 127 -14.67 5.53 -11.67
N THR A 128 -14.03 4.93 -10.67
CA THR A 128 -13.14 5.62 -9.73
C THR A 128 -11.97 4.72 -9.35
N ALA A 129 -10.78 5.29 -9.22
CA ALA A 129 -9.60 4.59 -8.71
C ALA A 129 -9.43 4.71 -7.18
N MET A 130 -10.29 5.49 -6.52
CA MET A 130 -10.22 5.72 -5.07
C MET A 130 -11.58 5.41 -4.45
N LEU A 131 -11.64 4.28 -3.73
CA LEU A 131 -12.82 3.89 -2.96
C LEU A 131 -12.72 4.45 -1.53
N SER A 132 -13.86 4.87 -0.98
CA SER A 132 -13.93 5.33 0.40
C SER A 132 -13.69 4.18 1.38
N PRO A 133 -13.23 4.46 2.61
CA PRO A 133 -13.17 3.49 3.70
C PRO A 133 -14.41 2.59 3.84
N GLU A 134 -15.60 3.18 3.83
CA GLU A 134 -16.85 2.46 4.03
C GLU A 134 -17.18 1.57 2.83
N GLN A 135 -16.81 2.00 1.62
CA GLN A 135 -16.92 1.16 0.42
C GLN A 135 -15.98 -0.05 0.54
N ILE A 136 -14.74 0.16 0.98
CA ILE A 136 -13.76 -0.91 1.16
C ILE A 136 -14.25 -1.91 2.21
N THR A 137 -14.71 -1.46 3.38
CA THR A 137 -15.28 -2.36 4.39
C THR A 137 -16.47 -3.16 3.86
N ARG A 138 -17.37 -2.54 3.09
CA ARG A 138 -18.50 -3.27 2.46
C ARG A 138 -18.00 -4.34 1.48
N LEU A 139 -16.99 -4.05 0.67
CA LEU A 139 -16.39 -5.02 -0.24
C LEU A 139 -15.75 -6.19 0.50
N TRP A 140 -14.96 -5.91 1.54
CA TRP A 140 -14.32 -6.95 2.35
C TRP A 140 -15.34 -7.87 2.99
N LYS A 141 -16.36 -7.31 3.65
CA LYS A 141 -17.43 -8.09 4.29
C LYS A 141 -18.22 -8.93 3.29
N LYS A 142 -18.32 -8.49 2.04
CA LYS A 142 -19.04 -9.21 0.98
C LYS A 142 -18.19 -10.28 0.29
N HIS A 143 -16.92 -9.99 0.02
CA HIS A 143 -16.09 -10.76 -0.93
C HIS A 143 -14.83 -11.41 -0.32
N ILE A 144 -14.37 -10.97 0.85
CA ILE A 144 -13.07 -11.35 1.42
C ILE A 144 -13.30 -11.92 2.83
N ASN A 145 -13.72 -13.19 2.90
CA ASN A 145 -14.17 -13.82 4.16
C ASN A 145 -13.48 -15.17 4.48
N GLN A 146 -12.69 -15.70 3.56
CA GLN A 146 -12.03 -17.01 3.64
C GLN A 146 -10.70 -16.95 2.88
N HIS A 147 -9.76 -17.84 3.18
CA HIS A 147 -8.42 -17.81 2.56
C HIS A 147 -7.81 -16.40 2.67
N ILE A 148 -7.71 -15.96 3.92
CA ILE A 148 -7.06 -14.72 4.34
C ILE A 148 -6.22 -15.02 5.57
N TRP A 149 -5.03 -14.45 5.62
CA TRP A 149 -4.03 -14.76 6.63
C TRP A 149 -3.52 -13.48 7.31
N CYS A 150 -2.76 -13.66 8.38
CA CYS A 150 -1.97 -12.60 9.01
C CYS A 150 -2.76 -11.29 9.26
N SER A 151 -2.28 -10.17 8.72
CA SER A 151 -2.91 -8.87 8.92
C SER A 151 -4.31 -8.81 8.30
N ASN A 152 -4.50 -9.34 7.10
CA ASN A 152 -5.78 -9.36 6.40
C ASN A 152 -6.85 -10.12 7.20
N LEU A 153 -6.49 -11.22 7.85
CA LEU A 153 -7.38 -11.95 8.77
C LEU A 153 -7.77 -11.10 9.99
N TYR A 154 -6.80 -10.37 10.57
CA TYR A 154 -7.02 -9.50 11.73
C TYR A 154 -7.97 -8.34 11.39
N VAL A 155 -7.70 -7.64 10.28
CA VAL A 155 -8.53 -6.56 9.73
C VAL A 155 -9.96 -7.00 9.54
N ARG A 156 -10.18 -8.19 8.98
CA ARG A 156 -11.53 -8.69 8.78
C ARG A 156 -12.30 -8.78 10.10
N GLN A 157 -11.64 -9.08 11.22
CA GLN A 157 -12.29 -9.10 12.53
C GLN A 157 -12.54 -7.69 13.08
N LEU A 158 -11.66 -6.73 12.81
CA LEU A 158 -11.86 -5.32 13.17
C LEU A 158 -13.09 -4.71 12.47
N MET A 159 -13.35 -5.11 11.22
CA MET A 159 -14.55 -4.69 10.48
C MET A 159 -15.86 -5.20 11.09
N ASP A 160 -15.84 -6.30 11.86
CA ASP A 160 -17.05 -6.82 12.53
C ASP A 160 -17.44 -5.99 13.76
N ILE A 161 -16.48 -5.30 14.38
CA ILE A 161 -16.75 -4.28 15.40
C ILE A 161 -16.90 -2.87 14.80
N GLY A 162 -17.02 -2.74 13.48
CA GLY A 162 -17.31 -1.47 12.82
C GLY A 162 -16.15 -0.48 12.79
N LEU A 163 -14.91 -0.98 12.67
CA LEU A 163 -13.76 -0.17 12.28
C LEU A 163 -13.57 -0.23 10.76
N ASP A 164 -13.38 0.94 10.14
CA ASP A 164 -13.10 1.10 8.73
C ASP A 164 -11.62 1.46 8.51
N PRO A 165 -11.02 1.15 7.33
CA PRO A 165 -9.71 1.68 6.94
C PRO A 165 -9.64 3.22 7.02
N PRO A 166 -8.47 3.83 7.26
CA PRO A 166 -7.19 3.21 7.55
C PRO A 166 -7.05 2.73 9.02
N LEU A 167 -8.09 2.88 9.87
CA LEU A 167 -7.99 2.49 11.28
C LEU A 167 -7.66 1.00 11.44
N THR A 168 -8.20 0.15 10.55
CA THR A 168 -7.93 -1.29 10.57
C THR A 168 -6.48 -1.66 10.27
N GLY A 169 -5.74 -0.82 9.52
CA GLY A 169 -4.32 -1.02 9.22
C GLY A 169 -3.39 -0.24 10.14
N SER A 170 -3.89 0.63 11.02
CA SER A 170 -3.03 1.49 11.86
C SER A 170 -2.15 0.71 12.85
N LEU A 171 -0.94 1.21 13.09
CA LEU A 171 0.04 0.63 14.04
C LEU A 171 -0.54 0.48 15.46
N ALA A 172 -1.40 1.42 15.87
CA ALA A 172 -2.01 1.43 17.19
C ALA A 172 -3.08 0.33 17.37
N LEU A 173 -3.80 -0.02 16.30
CA LEU A 173 -4.99 -0.87 16.37
C LEU A 173 -4.76 -2.26 15.78
N ASN A 174 -3.72 -2.47 14.99
CA ASN A 174 -3.42 -3.75 14.35
C ASN A 174 -1.98 -4.18 14.63
N PRO A 175 -1.75 -5.30 15.36
CA PRO A 175 -0.41 -5.72 15.75
C PRO A 175 0.45 -6.26 14.60
N TRP A 176 -0.13 -6.47 13.42
CA TRP A 176 0.59 -6.91 12.22
C TRP A 176 1.09 -5.75 11.35
N ALA A 177 0.50 -4.57 11.53
CA ALA A 177 0.61 -3.45 10.60
C ALA A 177 2.05 -3.02 10.31
N ASN A 178 2.93 -3.12 11.31
CA ASN A 178 4.28 -2.57 11.25
C ASN A 178 5.31 -3.46 10.56
N PHE A 179 4.96 -4.69 10.18
CA PHE A 179 5.91 -5.59 9.52
C PHE A 179 5.30 -6.43 8.40
N ASN A 180 4.00 -6.66 8.38
CA ASN A 180 3.41 -7.62 7.46
C ASN A 180 3.56 -7.19 5.99
N ILE A 181 3.89 -8.15 5.13
CA ILE A 181 4.15 -7.97 3.69
C ILE A 181 2.91 -7.65 2.83
N SER A 182 1.70 -7.48 3.38
CA SER A 182 0.54 -7.07 2.56
C SER A 182 0.74 -5.74 1.81
N GLY A 183 1.70 -4.91 2.26
CA GLY A 183 2.14 -3.73 1.51
C GLY A 183 3.00 -4.02 0.27
N GLN A 184 3.32 -5.29 0.00
CA GLN A 184 4.16 -5.78 -1.09
C GLN A 184 3.40 -6.73 -2.03
N PHE A 185 2.35 -7.43 -1.57
CA PHE A 185 1.58 -8.41 -2.38
C PHE A 185 0.15 -8.03 -2.76
N VAL A 186 -0.26 -6.79 -2.47
CA VAL A 186 -1.56 -6.23 -2.85
C VAL A 186 -1.35 -4.82 -3.38
N CYS A 187 -0.33 -4.63 -4.23
CA CYS A 187 -0.06 -3.30 -4.79
C CYS A 187 0.29 -3.24 -6.27
N GLU A 188 0.60 -4.38 -6.88
CA GLU A 188 1.07 -4.52 -8.25
C GLU A 188 0.11 -3.88 -9.24
N THR A 189 -1.18 -4.22 -9.15
CA THR A 189 -2.16 -3.70 -10.11
C THR A 189 -2.36 -2.18 -9.95
N PHE A 190 -2.13 -1.61 -8.77
CA PHE A 190 -2.19 -0.16 -8.57
C PHE A 190 -1.03 0.58 -9.27
N GLY A 191 0.11 -0.08 -9.43
CA GLY A 191 1.17 0.36 -10.34
C GLY A 191 0.76 0.27 -11.82
N LEU A 192 0.11 -0.83 -12.22
CA LEU A 192 -0.33 -1.06 -13.61
C LEU A 192 -1.37 -0.04 -14.10
N ILE A 193 -2.23 0.47 -13.21
CA ILE A 193 -3.23 1.49 -13.58
C ILE A 193 -2.71 2.93 -13.59
N ALA A 194 -1.46 3.17 -13.19
CA ALA A 194 -0.88 4.51 -13.13
C ALA A 194 0.44 4.62 -13.92
N PRO A 195 0.44 4.28 -15.23
CA PRO A 195 1.65 4.24 -16.05
C PRO A 195 2.33 5.61 -16.09
N ALA A 196 3.66 5.64 -15.95
CA ALA A 196 4.50 6.85 -15.89
C ALA A 196 4.15 7.85 -14.76
N MET A 197 3.32 7.45 -13.80
CA MET A 197 2.82 8.30 -12.71
C MET A 197 3.11 7.70 -11.32
N PRO A 198 4.40 7.57 -10.92
CA PRO A 198 4.80 6.91 -9.67
C PRO A 198 4.13 7.46 -8.41
N GLN A 199 3.90 8.78 -8.29
CA GLN A 199 3.22 9.33 -7.11
C GLN A 199 1.73 9.01 -7.08
N THR A 200 1.05 8.99 -8.24
CA THR A 200 -0.35 8.55 -8.33
C THR A 200 -0.48 7.07 -8.02
N ALA A 201 0.42 6.24 -8.55
CA ALA A 201 0.49 4.81 -8.26
C ALA A 201 0.60 4.57 -6.74
N ALA A 202 1.52 5.28 -6.09
CA ALA A 202 1.73 5.22 -4.65
C ALA A 202 0.49 5.64 -3.84
N ARG A 203 -0.16 6.76 -4.19
CA ARG A 203 -1.39 7.22 -3.49
C ARG A 203 -2.54 6.23 -3.61
N ILE A 204 -2.74 5.66 -4.80
CA ILE A 204 -3.76 4.62 -5.02
C ILE A 204 -3.39 3.39 -4.19
N GLY A 205 -2.14 2.91 -4.29
CA GLY A 205 -1.70 1.74 -3.54
C GLY A 205 -1.87 1.89 -2.03
N LEU A 206 -1.49 3.04 -1.47
CA LEU A 206 -1.67 3.34 -0.04
C LEU A 206 -3.15 3.30 0.38
N ASN A 207 -4.08 3.76 -0.46
CA ASN A 207 -5.51 3.70 -0.15
C ASN A 207 -6.02 2.27 0.12
N TYR A 208 -5.42 1.27 -0.54
CA TYR A 208 -5.86 -0.13 -0.45
C TYR A 208 -4.99 -0.99 0.46
N THR A 209 -3.75 -0.57 0.74
CA THR A 209 -2.84 -1.28 1.65
C THR A 209 -2.94 -0.77 3.09
N HIS A 210 -3.29 0.50 3.32
CA HIS A 210 -3.66 1.02 4.66
C HIS A 210 -4.88 0.33 5.29
N VAL A 211 -5.53 -0.54 4.53
CA VAL A 211 -6.53 -1.46 5.04
C VAL A 211 -5.93 -2.41 6.07
N SER A 212 -4.70 -2.88 5.86
CA SER A 212 -4.06 -3.90 6.69
C SER A 212 -2.66 -3.56 7.18
N ILE A 213 -2.00 -2.54 6.65
CA ILE A 213 -0.64 -2.18 7.08
C ILE A 213 -0.46 -0.68 7.29
N ASP A 214 0.64 -0.29 7.92
CA ASP A 214 1.04 1.10 8.14
C ASP A 214 2.56 1.15 8.45
N GLY A 215 3.19 2.32 8.36
CA GLY A 215 4.62 2.49 8.62
C GLY A 215 5.50 1.87 7.52
N GLU A 216 6.42 0.98 7.90
CA GLU A 216 7.42 0.44 6.96
C GLU A 216 6.79 -0.36 5.80
N PRO A 217 5.82 -1.27 6.00
CA PRO A 217 5.13 -1.89 4.86
C PRO A 217 4.35 -0.90 3.96
N ALA A 218 3.91 0.25 4.48
CA ALA A 218 3.32 1.27 3.61
C ALA A 218 4.39 1.90 2.69
N GLN A 219 5.65 1.95 3.14
CA GLN A 219 6.76 2.36 2.30
C GLN A 219 7.08 1.31 1.21
N THR A 220 6.90 0.01 1.45
CA THR A 220 7.04 -1.00 0.37
C THR A 220 5.97 -0.81 -0.71
N THR A 221 4.76 -0.40 -0.32
CA THR A 221 3.71 -0.07 -1.30
C THR A 221 4.14 1.07 -2.21
N GLN A 222 4.68 2.15 -1.63
CA GLN A 222 5.18 3.29 -2.40
C GLN A 222 6.37 2.88 -3.30
N LEU A 223 7.27 2.03 -2.79
CA LEU A 223 8.40 1.48 -3.52
C LEU A 223 7.94 0.76 -4.79
N PHE A 224 7.14 -0.31 -4.65
CA PHE A 224 6.85 -1.20 -5.76
C PHE A 224 5.84 -0.61 -6.75
N THR A 225 4.84 0.14 -6.29
CA THR A 225 3.92 0.85 -7.21
C THR A 225 4.67 1.88 -8.06
N ALA A 226 5.63 2.62 -7.49
CA ALA A 226 6.45 3.56 -8.23
C ALA A 226 7.38 2.85 -9.23
N MET A 227 7.98 1.71 -8.85
CA MET A 227 8.81 0.90 -9.74
C MET A 227 8.00 0.40 -10.95
N ILE A 228 6.82 -0.16 -10.72
CA ILE A 228 5.93 -0.67 -11.77
C ILE A 228 5.48 0.47 -12.69
N ALA A 229 5.06 1.61 -12.13
CA ALA A 229 4.68 2.78 -12.92
C ALA A 229 5.84 3.31 -13.79
N THR A 230 7.07 3.23 -13.29
CA THR A 230 8.28 3.68 -13.99
C THR A 230 8.69 2.72 -15.11
N ALA A 231 8.47 1.42 -14.96
CA ALA A 231 8.76 0.40 -15.99
C ALA A 231 7.99 0.62 -17.31
N PHE A 232 6.94 1.44 -17.31
CA PHE A 232 6.25 1.85 -18.53
C PHE A 232 7.11 2.73 -19.44
N VAL A 233 8.08 3.47 -18.91
CA VAL A 233 8.88 4.46 -19.64
C VAL A 233 10.37 4.15 -19.73
N THR A 234 10.86 3.15 -19.00
CA THR A 234 12.25 2.67 -19.08
C THR A 234 12.31 1.15 -18.91
N SER A 235 13.35 0.53 -19.45
CA SER A 235 13.68 -0.88 -19.23
C SER A 235 14.94 -1.06 -18.38
N ASP A 236 15.56 0.02 -17.93
CA ASP A 236 16.74 -0.02 -17.08
C ASP A 236 16.33 -0.35 -15.63
N ILE A 237 16.80 -1.49 -15.13
CA ILE A 237 16.49 -1.97 -13.78
C ILE A 237 17.07 -1.03 -12.71
N ASP A 238 18.24 -0.43 -12.93
CA ASP A 238 18.82 0.52 -11.97
C ASP A 238 18.00 1.82 -11.92
N GLU A 239 17.50 2.33 -13.05
CA GLU A 239 16.60 3.50 -13.07
C GLU A 239 15.26 3.20 -12.36
N ILE A 240 14.71 2.00 -12.55
CA ILE A 240 13.49 1.56 -11.86
C ILE A 240 13.72 1.48 -10.35
N LEU A 241 14.84 0.89 -9.92
CA LEU A 241 15.23 0.82 -8.51
C LEU A 241 15.45 2.21 -7.90
N ASP A 242 16.05 3.14 -8.65
CA ASP A 242 16.24 4.53 -8.20
C ASP A 242 14.89 5.25 -8.04
N ALA A 243 13.95 5.03 -8.95
CA ALA A 243 12.58 5.57 -8.84
C ALA A 243 11.84 5.03 -7.61
N GLY A 244 11.98 3.73 -7.35
CA GLY A 244 11.45 3.11 -6.15
C GLY A 244 12.04 3.74 -4.89
N LEU A 245 13.38 3.82 -4.81
CA LEU A 245 14.09 4.37 -3.65
C LEU A 245 13.74 5.84 -3.39
N ALA A 246 13.53 6.64 -4.44
CA ALA A 246 13.08 8.03 -4.32
C ALA A 246 11.63 8.18 -3.82
N SER A 247 10.83 7.11 -3.89
CA SER A 247 9.43 7.08 -3.43
C SER A 247 9.26 6.64 -1.97
N VAL A 248 10.34 6.22 -1.33
CA VAL A 248 10.37 5.80 0.07
C VAL A 248 10.84 6.96 0.96
N ASP A 249 10.31 7.05 2.18
CA ASP A 249 10.82 7.97 3.20
C ASP A 249 12.33 7.73 3.41
N PRO A 250 13.20 8.75 3.32
CA PRO A 250 14.64 8.59 3.52
C PRO A 250 15.05 7.97 4.86
N SER A 251 14.18 8.02 5.87
CA SER A 251 14.38 7.41 7.19
C SER A 251 13.93 5.96 7.30
N SER A 252 13.30 5.39 6.26
CA SER A 252 12.79 4.03 6.23
C SER A 252 13.90 2.99 6.28
N SER A 253 13.61 1.89 6.99
CA SER A 253 14.46 0.70 7.07
C SER A 253 14.62 -0.01 5.72
N ILE A 254 13.77 0.28 4.74
CA ILE A 254 13.88 -0.24 3.36
C ILE A 254 15.09 0.36 2.64
N VAL A 255 15.44 1.62 2.92
CA VAL A 255 16.56 2.31 2.26
C VAL A 255 17.90 1.54 2.41
N PRO A 256 18.34 1.15 3.62
CA PRO A 256 19.55 0.34 3.76
C PRO A 256 19.41 -1.06 3.16
N ILE A 257 18.22 -1.68 3.17
CA ILE A 257 17.98 -2.99 2.54
C ILE A 257 18.31 -2.93 1.05
N ILE A 258 17.72 -2.00 0.31
CA ILE A 258 17.93 -1.84 -1.13
C ILE A 258 19.41 -1.53 -1.43
N ARG A 259 20.02 -0.62 -0.66
CA ARG A 259 21.43 -0.25 -0.83
C ARG A 259 22.37 -1.42 -0.60
N ASP A 260 22.11 -2.23 0.43
CA ASP A 260 22.92 -3.40 0.71
C ASP A 260 22.78 -4.46 -0.38
N VAL A 261 21.57 -4.77 -0.83
CA VAL A 261 21.35 -5.75 -1.90
C VAL A 261 22.03 -5.30 -3.20
N ARG A 262 21.92 -4.02 -3.59
CA ARG A 262 22.65 -3.48 -4.76
C ARG A 262 24.16 -3.56 -4.60
N ARG A 263 24.68 -3.29 -3.40
CA ARG A 263 26.11 -3.40 -3.11
C ARG A 263 26.58 -4.86 -3.20
N TRP A 264 25.90 -5.78 -2.50
CA TRP A 264 26.24 -7.20 -2.50
C TRP A 264 26.10 -7.84 -3.87
N HIS A 265 25.11 -7.43 -4.68
CA HIS A 265 25.02 -7.82 -6.08
C HIS A 265 26.29 -7.42 -6.86
N LYS A 266 26.79 -6.19 -6.70
CA LYS A 266 28.04 -5.73 -7.35
C LYS A 266 29.28 -6.47 -6.85
N GLU A 267 29.33 -6.84 -5.57
CA GLU A 267 30.42 -7.62 -4.97
C GLU A 267 30.37 -9.10 -5.39
N HIS A 268 29.17 -9.61 -5.72
CA HIS A 268 28.89 -11.02 -6.00
C HIS A 268 28.06 -11.21 -7.27
N LEU A 269 28.54 -10.68 -8.41
CA LEU A 269 27.81 -10.64 -9.69
C LEU A 269 27.26 -12.00 -10.15
N THR A 270 27.97 -13.11 -9.87
CA THR A 270 27.56 -14.46 -10.27
C THR A 270 27.25 -15.39 -9.11
N ASP A 271 27.50 -14.96 -7.87
CA ASP A 271 27.21 -15.73 -6.65
C ASP A 271 26.03 -15.13 -5.87
N TRP A 272 24.83 -15.28 -6.43
CA TRP A 272 23.60 -14.86 -5.77
C TRP A 272 23.39 -15.53 -4.40
N ARG A 273 24.00 -16.71 -4.16
CA ARG A 273 23.91 -17.40 -2.87
C ARG A 273 24.69 -16.65 -1.79
N ALA A 274 25.81 -15.99 -2.13
CA ALA A 274 26.49 -15.09 -1.20
C ALA A 274 25.58 -13.92 -0.79
N THR A 275 24.97 -13.23 -1.75
CA THR A 275 24.02 -12.14 -1.46
C THR A 275 22.84 -12.62 -0.62
N ARG A 276 22.27 -13.78 -0.94
CA ARG A 276 21.16 -14.38 -0.17
C ARG A 276 21.56 -14.69 1.27
N ARG A 277 22.76 -15.23 1.51
CA ARG A 277 23.30 -15.44 2.87
C ARG A 277 23.45 -14.12 3.62
N LEU A 278 24.00 -13.09 2.98
CA LEU A 278 24.18 -11.77 3.59
C LEU A 278 22.83 -11.11 3.95
N VAL A 279 21.82 -11.25 3.09
CA VAL A 279 20.43 -10.82 3.38
C VAL A 279 19.90 -11.54 4.60
N ARG A 280 19.97 -12.88 4.63
CA ARG A 280 19.53 -13.69 5.78
C ARG A 280 20.23 -13.23 7.04
N ASP A 281 21.56 -13.18 7.05
CA ASP A 281 22.36 -12.94 8.24
C ASP A 281 22.12 -11.53 8.82
N LYS A 282 21.86 -10.53 7.96
CA LYS A 282 21.63 -9.15 8.40
C LYS A 282 20.18 -8.86 8.81
N TYR A 283 19.21 -9.43 8.09
CA TYR A 283 17.81 -9.03 8.19
C TYR A 283 16.88 -10.09 8.81
N THR A 284 17.43 -11.23 9.25
CA THR A 284 16.66 -12.21 10.05
C THR A 284 16.52 -11.72 11.49
N PHE A 285 15.28 -11.63 11.96
CA PHE A 285 14.95 -11.38 13.35
C PHE A 285 14.75 -12.72 14.08
N TYR A 286 15.81 -13.28 14.67
CA TYR A 286 15.77 -14.60 15.31
C TYR A 286 14.72 -14.75 16.41
N GLU A 287 14.30 -13.65 17.03
CA GLU A 287 13.24 -13.63 18.05
C GLU A 287 11.82 -13.77 17.46
N SER A 288 11.65 -13.67 16.13
CA SER A 288 10.34 -13.69 15.48
C SER A 288 10.33 -14.46 14.17
N ARG A 289 10.04 -15.76 14.25
CA ARG A 289 9.82 -16.61 13.06
C ARG A 289 8.74 -16.05 12.14
N THR A 290 7.61 -15.58 12.68
CA THR A 290 6.51 -15.02 11.88
C THR A 290 6.94 -13.78 11.10
N ARG A 291 7.75 -12.90 11.71
CA ARG A 291 8.30 -11.74 10.98
C ARG A 291 9.26 -12.18 9.88
N ASN A 292 10.06 -13.21 10.07
CA ASN A 292 10.94 -13.70 9.01
C ASN A 292 10.18 -14.41 7.87
N GLN A 293 8.99 -14.92 8.14
CA GLN A 293 8.13 -15.58 7.15
C GLN A 293 7.34 -14.58 6.32
N ASN A 294 6.79 -13.56 6.97
CA ASN A 294 5.77 -12.67 6.41
C ASN A 294 6.13 -11.19 6.65
N GLY A 295 7.43 -10.89 6.75
CA GLY A 295 7.95 -9.55 7.04
C GLY A 295 8.59 -8.91 5.83
N TYR A 296 8.37 -7.61 5.69
CA TYR A 296 8.81 -6.85 4.52
C TYR A 296 10.32 -6.89 4.31
N GLU A 297 11.13 -7.09 5.35
CA GLU A 297 12.58 -6.94 5.25
C GLU A 297 13.22 -7.96 4.31
N LEU A 298 12.95 -9.24 4.56
CA LEU A 298 13.52 -10.35 3.79
C LEU A 298 12.84 -10.46 2.41
N CYS A 299 11.53 -10.23 2.34
CA CYS A 299 10.78 -10.28 1.09
C CYS A 299 11.19 -9.13 0.15
N THR A 300 11.29 -7.88 0.63
CA THR A 300 11.78 -6.76 -0.18
C THR A 300 13.22 -7.03 -0.66
N ALA A 301 14.10 -7.53 0.22
CA ALA A 301 15.47 -7.86 -0.18
C ALA A 301 15.51 -8.94 -1.28
N ALA A 302 14.68 -9.98 -1.16
CA ALA A 302 14.57 -11.06 -2.13
C ALA A 302 14.06 -10.57 -3.49
N THR A 303 13.00 -9.75 -3.52
CA THR A 303 12.46 -9.16 -4.76
C THR A 303 13.50 -8.31 -5.48
N ILE A 304 14.22 -7.44 -4.75
CA ILE A 304 15.25 -6.58 -5.33
C ILE A 304 16.42 -7.40 -5.87
N ALA A 305 16.85 -8.44 -5.15
CA ALA A 305 17.90 -9.33 -5.62
C ALA A 305 17.46 -10.12 -6.86
N ALA A 306 16.21 -10.60 -6.90
CA ALA A 306 15.66 -11.31 -8.04
C ALA A 306 15.65 -10.46 -9.32
N LEU A 307 15.33 -9.16 -9.21
CA LEU A 307 15.39 -8.22 -10.33
C LEU A 307 16.82 -8.02 -10.84
N LEU A 308 17.78 -7.86 -9.93
CA LEU A 308 19.19 -7.62 -10.27
C LEU A 308 19.81 -8.84 -10.94
N TYR A 309 19.73 -10.02 -10.31
CA TYR A 309 20.28 -11.26 -10.87
C TYR A 309 19.47 -11.81 -12.05
N GLY A 310 18.21 -11.38 -12.19
CA GLY A 310 17.37 -11.72 -13.34
C GLY A 310 17.77 -11.00 -14.63
N GLU A 311 18.53 -9.91 -14.55
CA GLU A 311 19.08 -9.15 -15.70
C GLU A 311 18.02 -8.79 -16.77
N GLY A 312 16.78 -8.55 -16.33
CA GLY A 312 15.65 -8.25 -17.22
C GLY A 312 15.12 -9.45 -18.02
N ASP A 313 15.53 -10.68 -17.69
CA ASP A 313 14.93 -11.92 -18.18
C ASP A 313 13.88 -12.44 -17.19
N LEU A 314 12.67 -12.76 -17.69
CA LEU A 314 11.55 -13.13 -16.83
C LEU A 314 11.75 -14.50 -16.14
N ALA A 315 12.26 -15.49 -16.87
CA ALA A 315 12.44 -16.83 -16.32
C ALA A 315 13.57 -16.84 -15.28
N ASN A 316 14.68 -16.15 -15.54
CA ASN A 316 15.78 -15.99 -14.58
C ASN A 316 15.35 -15.20 -13.34
N THR A 317 14.60 -14.10 -13.52
CA THR A 317 14.03 -13.33 -12.40
C THR A 317 13.21 -14.24 -11.48
N LEU A 318 12.35 -15.08 -12.06
CA LEU A 318 11.51 -16.03 -11.32
C LEU A 318 12.34 -17.12 -10.63
N ILE A 319 13.34 -17.69 -11.31
CA ILE A 319 14.29 -18.64 -10.72
C ILE A 319 14.96 -18.05 -9.47
N HIS A 320 15.42 -16.80 -9.54
CA HIS A 320 16.04 -16.13 -8.40
C HIS A 320 15.04 -15.87 -7.27
N ALA A 321 13.82 -15.40 -7.56
CA ALA A 321 12.79 -15.22 -6.55
C ALA A 321 12.48 -16.53 -5.80
N PHE A 322 12.29 -17.64 -6.53
CA PHE A 322 12.04 -18.97 -5.95
C PHE A 322 13.18 -19.43 -5.04
N ASN A 323 14.41 -19.14 -5.45
CA ASN A 323 15.60 -19.61 -4.77
C ASN A 323 16.04 -18.76 -3.59
N PHE A 324 15.70 -17.46 -3.57
CA PHE A 324 15.94 -16.63 -2.40
C PHE A 324 15.13 -17.13 -1.20
N GLY A 325 13.87 -17.51 -1.44
CA GLY A 325 13.01 -18.15 -0.45
C GLY A 325 12.05 -17.18 0.23
N TRP A 326 11.78 -17.45 1.51
CA TRP A 326 10.74 -16.76 2.29
C TRP A 326 9.40 -16.81 1.55
N ASP A 327 8.71 -15.69 1.40
CA ASP A 327 7.43 -15.61 0.68
C ASP A 327 7.66 -15.54 -0.85
N ALA A 328 8.08 -16.67 -1.40
CA ALA A 328 8.67 -16.76 -2.73
C ALA A 328 7.69 -16.46 -3.89
N ASP A 329 6.42 -16.82 -3.71
CA ASP A 329 5.30 -16.46 -4.59
C ASP A 329 5.06 -14.96 -4.66
N ASN A 330 5.01 -14.27 -3.52
CA ASN A 330 4.93 -12.81 -3.52
C ASN A 330 6.16 -12.19 -4.18
N ASN A 331 7.35 -12.60 -3.72
CA ASN A 331 8.61 -12.05 -4.24
C ASN A 331 8.68 -12.18 -5.77
N ALA A 332 8.24 -13.34 -6.28
CA ALA A 332 8.13 -13.64 -7.69
C ALA A 332 7.05 -12.79 -8.38
N ALA A 333 5.85 -12.67 -7.82
CA ALA A 333 4.74 -11.90 -8.39
C ALA A 333 5.13 -10.43 -8.61
N THR A 334 5.69 -9.77 -7.59
CA THR A 334 6.09 -8.37 -7.67
C THR A 334 7.24 -8.16 -8.66
N ALA A 335 8.31 -8.98 -8.59
CA ALA A 335 9.45 -8.86 -9.51
C ALA A 335 9.05 -9.15 -10.96
N ALA A 336 8.23 -10.19 -11.17
CA ALA A 336 7.73 -10.56 -12.49
C ALA A 336 6.83 -9.49 -13.08
N THR A 337 6.00 -8.82 -12.27
CA THR A 337 5.15 -7.71 -12.75
C THR A 337 5.99 -6.61 -13.41
N ILE A 338 7.08 -6.20 -12.77
CA ILE A 338 7.99 -5.17 -13.29
C ILE A 338 8.59 -5.61 -14.62
N VAL A 339 9.16 -6.82 -14.67
CA VAL A 339 9.74 -7.36 -15.91
C VAL A 339 8.68 -7.58 -16.99
N GLY A 340 7.46 -7.95 -16.59
CA GLY A 340 6.32 -8.14 -17.48
C GLY A 340 5.86 -6.84 -18.15
N VAL A 341 5.88 -5.72 -17.43
CA VAL A 341 5.64 -4.38 -18.00
C VAL A 341 6.73 -4.03 -19.01
N ILE A 342 7.99 -4.39 -18.76
CA ILE A 342 9.10 -4.14 -19.69
C ILE A 342 8.93 -4.95 -20.98
N LYS A 343 8.60 -6.25 -20.86
CA LYS A 343 8.54 -7.18 -22.01
C LYS A 343 7.24 -7.09 -22.81
N GLY A 344 6.12 -6.85 -22.14
CA GLY A 344 4.79 -6.89 -22.75
C GLY A 344 4.24 -8.30 -22.95
N TYR A 345 2.92 -8.38 -23.10
CA TYR A 345 2.17 -9.62 -23.26
C TYR A 345 2.49 -10.35 -24.57
N ARG A 346 2.60 -9.63 -25.69
CA ARG A 346 2.94 -10.19 -27.02
C ARG A 346 4.27 -10.93 -27.01
N TRP A 347 5.28 -10.41 -26.28
CA TRP A 347 6.55 -11.11 -26.12
C TRP A 347 6.37 -12.45 -25.40
N MET A 348 5.54 -12.52 -24.35
CA MET A 348 5.26 -13.77 -23.62
C MET A 348 4.52 -14.78 -24.48
N GLN A 349 3.56 -14.33 -25.31
CA GLN A 349 2.84 -15.21 -26.23
C GLN A 349 3.76 -15.87 -27.26
N GLN A 350 4.88 -15.23 -27.62
CA GLN A 350 5.86 -15.77 -28.58
C GLN A 350 6.80 -16.82 -27.97
N GLN A 351 6.80 -17.00 -26.64
CA GLN A 351 7.69 -17.95 -25.96
C GLN A 351 7.24 -19.41 -26.09
N GLY A 352 6.00 -19.66 -26.54
CA GLY A 352 5.44 -21.01 -26.64
C GLY A 352 5.07 -21.63 -25.28
N TRP A 353 4.89 -20.81 -24.24
CA TRP A 353 4.44 -21.25 -22.92
C TRP A 353 3.00 -21.75 -22.95
N ASP A 354 2.72 -22.83 -22.22
CA ASP A 354 1.37 -23.36 -22.08
C ASP A 354 0.57 -22.51 -21.09
N ILE A 355 -0.21 -21.56 -21.63
CA ILE A 355 -0.99 -20.60 -20.86
C ILE A 355 -2.43 -20.65 -21.32
N LYS A 356 -3.30 -21.10 -20.41
CA LYS A 356 -4.74 -21.08 -20.63
C LYS A 356 -5.34 -19.77 -20.13
N ASP A 357 -6.07 -19.08 -21.01
CA ASP A 357 -6.74 -17.82 -20.69
C ASP A 357 -7.97 -18.04 -19.78
N ARG A 358 -7.71 -18.28 -18.50
CA ARG A 358 -8.72 -18.50 -17.46
C ARG A 358 -8.22 -17.94 -16.13
N TYR A 359 -9.13 -17.33 -15.38
CA TYR A 359 -8.94 -16.92 -13.99
C TYR A 359 -10.10 -17.48 -13.16
N ARG A 360 -9.85 -18.61 -12.48
CA ARG A 360 -10.86 -19.34 -11.72
C ARG A 360 -11.02 -18.80 -10.30
N ASN A 361 -12.24 -18.47 -9.91
CA ASN A 361 -12.51 -18.05 -8.55
C ASN A 361 -12.77 -19.24 -7.62
N THR A 362 -11.89 -19.43 -6.64
CA THR A 362 -11.98 -20.45 -5.60
C THR A 362 -12.13 -19.87 -4.20
N THR A 363 -11.85 -18.57 -3.99
CA THR A 363 -11.71 -17.98 -2.64
C THR A 363 -12.58 -16.75 -2.38
N ARG A 364 -13.15 -16.09 -3.41
CA ARG A 364 -13.86 -14.80 -3.27
C ARG A 364 -15.38 -14.94 -3.48
N PRO A 365 -16.19 -15.15 -2.43
CA PRO A 365 -17.65 -15.27 -2.59
C PRO A 365 -18.27 -14.05 -3.26
N SER A 366 -19.38 -14.27 -3.98
CA SER A 366 -20.13 -13.22 -4.70
C SER A 366 -19.33 -12.45 -5.76
N MET A 367 -18.11 -12.87 -6.09
CA MET A 367 -17.39 -12.50 -7.30
C MET A 367 -17.73 -13.49 -8.43
N PRO A 368 -17.47 -13.18 -9.73
CA PRO A 368 -17.66 -14.11 -10.83
C PRO A 368 -17.04 -15.50 -10.55
N LYS A 369 -17.71 -16.59 -10.97
CA LYS A 369 -17.20 -17.96 -10.74
C LYS A 369 -15.93 -18.26 -11.53
N ASP A 370 -15.88 -17.77 -12.76
CA ASP A 370 -14.74 -17.82 -13.66
C ASP A 370 -14.73 -16.49 -14.44
N GLU A 371 -13.54 -15.98 -14.74
CA GLU A 371 -13.28 -14.95 -15.73
C GLU A 371 -12.08 -15.38 -16.59
N THR A 372 -11.66 -14.59 -17.57
CA THR A 372 -10.42 -14.81 -18.32
C THR A 372 -9.32 -13.86 -17.83
N ILE A 373 -8.05 -14.24 -18.02
CA ILE A 373 -6.91 -13.36 -17.74
C ILE A 373 -7.01 -12.13 -18.65
N THR A 374 -7.43 -12.33 -19.90
CA THR A 374 -7.70 -11.25 -20.86
C THR A 374 -8.71 -10.25 -20.31
N ARG A 375 -9.87 -10.71 -19.81
CA ARG A 375 -10.90 -9.80 -19.29
C ARG A 375 -10.44 -9.09 -18.03
N PHE A 376 -9.69 -9.76 -17.13
CA PHE A 376 -9.09 -9.08 -15.99
C PHE A 376 -8.14 -7.95 -16.47
N GLY A 377 -7.29 -8.23 -17.45
CA GLY A 377 -6.45 -7.21 -18.11
C GLY A 377 -7.25 -6.05 -18.72
N ASP A 378 -8.39 -6.33 -19.36
CA ASP A 378 -9.29 -5.28 -19.90
C ASP A 378 -9.77 -4.34 -18.80
N ARG A 379 -10.13 -4.86 -17.62
CA ARG A 379 -10.57 -4.04 -16.49
C ARG A 379 -9.45 -3.11 -16.01
N ILE A 380 -8.22 -3.63 -15.94
CA ILE A 380 -7.04 -2.83 -15.55
C ILE A 380 -6.82 -1.71 -16.57
N ILE A 381 -6.91 -2.01 -17.87
CA ILE A 381 -6.79 -1.00 -18.95
C ILE A 381 -7.88 0.07 -18.84
N GLU A 382 -9.13 -0.33 -18.62
CA GLU A 382 -10.26 0.61 -18.46
C GLU A 382 -10.06 1.54 -17.26
N VAL A 383 -9.59 1.02 -16.12
CA VAL A 383 -9.26 1.84 -14.95
C VAL A 383 -8.04 2.71 -15.21
N ALA A 384 -7.00 2.19 -15.86
CA ALA A 384 -5.80 2.95 -16.21
C ALA A 384 -6.13 4.16 -17.10
N ARG A 385 -7.04 3.97 -18.06
CA ARG A 385 -7.56 5.05 -18.91
C ARG A 385 -8.20 6.17 -18.09
N GLN A 386 -9.00 5.81 -17.09
CA GLN A 386 -9.62 6.78 -16.18
C GLN A 386 -8.56 7.51 -15.35
N VAL A 387 -7.61 6.78 -14.76
CA VAL A 387 -6.51 7.35 -13.97
C VAL A 387 -5.67 8.32 -14.79
N ILE A 388 -5.36 7.99 -16.05
CA ILE A 388 -4.65 8.90 -16.97
C ILE A 388 -5.41 10.21 -17.15
N ILE A 389 -6.73 10.14 -17.42
CA ILE A 389 -7.57 11.33 -17.63
C ILE A 389 -7.66 12.18 -16.35
N ASP A 390 -7.93 11.53 -15.20
CA ASP A 390 -8.09 12.20 -13.90
C ASP A 390 -6.80 12.93 -13.48
N ASN A 391 -5.66 12.52 -13.98
CA ASN A 391 -4.35 13.12 -13.71
C ASN A 391 -3.85 14.05 -14.83
N GLY A 392 -4.77 14.53 -15.69
CA GLY A 392 -4.50 15.54 -16.71
C GLY A 392 -3.90 15.01 -18.02
N GLY A 393 -3.89 13.69 -18.20
CA GLY A 393 -3.62 13.05 -19.47
C GLY A 393 -4.81 13.11 -20.42
N VAL A 394 -4.59 12.77 -21.69
CA VAL A 394 -5.64 12.74 -22.72
C VAL A 394 -5.47 11.53 -23.64
N ILE A 395 -6.59 11.05 -24.16
CA ILE A 395 -6.61 10.08 -25.27
C ILE A 395 -6.60 10.89 -26.56
N VAL A 396 -5.66 10.59 -27.44
CA VAL A 396 -5.52 11.22 -28.76
C VAL A 396 -5.92 10.20 -29.81
N GLU A 397 -6.97 10.51 -30.56
CA GLU A 397 -7.51 9.69 -31.65
C GLU A 397 -7.27 10.41 -32.99
N GLY A 398 -6.68 9.72 -33.96
CA GLY A 398 -6.42 10.27 -35.29
C GLY A 398 -5.97 9.21 -36.30
N ASN A 399 -6.47 9.29 -37.53
CA ASN A 399 -6.12 8.39 -38.64
C ASN A 399 -6.26 6.88 -38.31
N GLY A 400 -7.24 6.51 -37.49
CA GLY A 400 -7.47 5.12 -37.07
C GLY A 400 -6.56 4.62 -35.94
N ASN A 401 -5.65 5.47 -35.43
CA ASN A 401 -4.77 5.14 -34.32
C ASN A 401 -5.23 5.81 -33.02
N VAL A 402 -5.11 5.09 -31.92
CA VAL A 402 -5.38 5.59 -30.55
C VAL A 402 -4.04 5.67 -29.81
N SER A 403 -3.78 6.79 -29.14
CA SER A 403 -2.61 6.96 -28.27
C SER A 403 -2.99 7.67 -26.98
N TYR A 404 -2.17 7.50 -25.96
CA TYR A 404 -2.28 8.20 -24.69
C TYR A 404 -1.20 9.26 -24.60
N ARG A 405 -1.57 10.47 -24.20
CA ARG A 405 -0.64 11.51 -23.75
C ARG A 405 -0.75 11.60 -22.24
N ILE A 406 0.22 11.01 -21.54
CA ILE A 406 0.22 10.82 -20.09
C ILE A 406 1.12 11.86 -19.45
N ARG A 407 0.65 12.52 -18.39
CA ARG A 407 1.48 13.46 -17.63
C ARG A 407 2.51 12.68 -16.81
N ILE A 408 3.80 12.92 -17.04
CA ILE A 408 4.85 12.22 -16.31
C ILE A 408 4.94 12.79 -14.90
N GLN A 409 5.10 11.91 -13.90
CA GLN A 409 5.41 12.32 -12.54
C GLN A 409 6.82 11.86 -12.18
N LYS A 410 7.57 12.75 -11.52
CA LYS A 410 8.84 12.35 -10.91
C LYS A 410 8.56 11.42 -9.73
N PRO A 411 9.35 10.35 -9.53
CA PRO A 411 9.27 9.54 -8.33
C PRO A 411 9.56 10.40 -7.09
N ALA A 412 8.71 10.28 -6.07
CA ALA A 412 8.83 11.02 -4.82
C ALA A 412 7.97 10.36 -3.75
N ASN A 413 8.42 10.41 -2.50
CA ASN A 413 7.64 9.98 -1.36
C ASN A 413 6.36 10.82 -1.21
N VAL A 414 5.21 10.14 -1.11
CA VAL A 414 3.90 10.79 -0.95
C VAL A 414 3.37 10.68 0.47
N GLU A 415 3.90 9.76 1.26
CA GLU A 415 3.59 9.57 2.66
C GLU A 415 4.85 9.20 3.47
N THR A 416 5.19 10.04 4.45
CA THR A 416 6.31 9.83 5.37
C THR A 416 5.97 8.79 6.43
N LEU A 417 6.98 8.22 7.08
CA LEU A 417 6.78 7.25 8.16
C LEU A 417 5.94 7.83 9.32
N THR A 418 4.96 7.03 9.75
CA THR A 418 4.16 7.30 10.93
C THR A 418 4.93 6.93 12.20
N ASP A 419 4.99 7.86 13.15
CA ASP A 419 5.46 7.59 14.52
C ASP A 419 4.31 7.03 15.37
N LEU A 420 4.53 5.87 16.02
CA LEU A 420 3.49 5.16 16.78
C LEU A 420 2.94 6.02 17.93
N ASP A 421 3.79 6.69 18.70
CA ASP A 421 3.35 7.47 19.86
C ASP A 421 2.53 8.70 19.44
N LYS A 422 2.95 9.37 18.36
CA LYS A 422 2.15 10.44 17.73
C LYS A 422 0.83 9.91 17.19
N GLN A 423 0.82 8.74 16.54
CA GLN A 423 -0.40 8.13 16.04
C GLN A 423 -1.38 7.81 17.19
N VAL A 424 -0.91 7.14 18.24
CA VAL A 424 -1.72 6.84 19.44
C VAL A 424 -2.27 8.13 20.05
N THR A 425 -1.44 9.17 20.18
CA THR A 425 -1.86 10.47 20.72
C THR A 425 -2.94 11.13 19.86
N SER A 426 -2.78 11.11 18.54
CA SER A 426 -3.76 11.64 17.58
C SER A 426 -5.07 10.87 17.64
N LEU A 427 -5.01 9.53 17.59
CA LEU A 427 -6.18 8.65 17.63
C LEU A 427 -6.94 8.75 18.95
N ARG A 428 -6.26 8.94 20.09
CA ARG A 428 -6.91 9.23 21.39
C ARG A 428 -7.83 10.44 21.29
N SER A 429 -7.38 11.52 20.63
CA SER A 429 -8.19 12.72 20.46
C SER A 429 -9.32 12.49 19.45
N GLN A 430 -9.00 11.91 18.29
CA GLN A 430 -9.96 11.73 17.20
C GLN A 430 -11.07 10.73 17.52
N LEU A 431 -10.75 9.65 18.24
CA LEU A 431 -11.68 8.56 18.52
C LEU A 431 -12.36 8.69 19.90
N LYS A 432 -12.05 9.75 20.67
CA LYS A 432 -12.72 10.02 21.93
C LYS A 432 -14.27 10.05 21.80
N PRO A 433 -14.87 10.75 20.81
CA PRO A 433 -16.33 10.72 20.64
C PRO A 433 -16.88 9.32 20.37
N CYS A 434 -16.14 8.48 19.64
CA CYS A 434 -16.53 7.10 19.36
C CYS A 434 -16.52 6.24 20.64
N ILE A 435 -15.52 6.41 21.50
CA ILE A 435 -15.44 5.72 22.80
C ILE A 435 -16.56 6.20 23.73
N GLU A 436 -16.82 7.51 23.78
CA GLU A 436 -17.90 8.10 24.57
C GLU A 436 -19.28 7.63 24.11
N ALA A 437 -19.51 7.50 22.79
CA ALA A 437 -20.73 6.95 22.24
C ALA A 437 -20.98 5.50 22.71
N GLY A 438 -19.94 4.66 22.77
CA GLY A 438 -20.07 3.31 23.31
C GLY A 438 -20.41 3.27 24.80
N LEU A 439 -20.05 4.30 25.57
CA LEU A 439 -20.37 4.41 27.00
C LEU A 439 -21.79 4.95 27.27
N ALA A 440 -22.44 5.55 26.28
CA ALA A 440 -23.76 6.15 26.41
C ALA A 440 -24.84 5.13 26.81
N ASP A 441 -25.88 5.60 27.48
CA ASP A 441 -27.08 4.78 27.73
C ASP A 441 -27.76 4.43 26.41
N GLY A 442 -28.07 3.13 26.22
CA GLY A 442 -28.70 2.65 24.98
C GLY A 442 -27.76 2.44 23.79
N ALA A 443 -26.44 2.60 23.96
CA ALA A 443 -25.46 2.32 22.90
C ALA A 443 -25.61 0.88 22.36
N ALA A 444 -25.49 0.72 21.04
CA ALA A 444 -25.63 -0.60 20.43
C ALA A 444 -24.45 -1.50 20.82
N ALA A 445 -24.67 -2.83 20.87
CA ALA A 445 -23.62 -3.78 21.26
C ALA A 445 -22.34 -3.68 20.39
N GLY A 446 -22.48 -3.36 19.10
CA GLY A 446 -21.33 -3.14 18.22
C GLY A 446 -20.53 -1.88 18.57
N GLU A 447 -21.20 -0.79 18.96
CA GLU A 447 -20.54 0.45 19.40
C GLU A 447 -19.81 0.24 20.72
N GLN A 448 -20.42 -0.54 21.64
CA GLN A 448 -19.80 -0.92 22.90
C GLN A 448 -18.54 -1.76 22.68
N ALA A 449 -18.60 -2.77 21.81
CA ALA A 449 -17.44 -3.60 21.48
C ALA A 449 -16.32 -2.79 20.83
N ARG A 450 -16.66 -1.88 19.91
CA ARG A 450 -15.71 -0.96 19.29
C ARG A 450 -15.04 -0.07 20.32
N ALA A 451 -15.81 0.55 21.22
CA ALA A 451 -15.30 1.40 22.28
C ALA A 451 -14.38 0.64 23.24
N ALA A 452 -14.72 -0.60 23.59
CA ALA A 452 -13.88 -1.47 24.42
C ALA A 452 -12.51 -1.70 23.77
N TYR A 453 -12.51 -2.12 22.50
CA TYR A 453 -11.29 -2.41 21.75
C TYR A 453 -10.40 -1.16 21.61
N LEU A 454 -10.99 -0.03 21.18
CA LEU A 454 -10.28 1.24 21.05
C LEU A 454 -9.70 1.71 22.39
N ALA A 455 -10.44 1.60 23.49
CA ALA A 455 -9.95 1.96 24.81
C ALA A 455 -8.79 1.08 25.29
N ILE A 456 -8.75 -0.19 24.90
CA ILE A 456 -7.63 -1.10 25.20
C ILE A 456 -6.41 -0.69 24.37
N CYS A 457 -6.54 -0.58 23.05
CA CYS A 457 -5.44 -0.25 22.14
C CYS A 457 -4.83 1.13 22.44
N LEU A 458 -5.66 2.10 22.81
CA LEU A 458 -5.25 3.47 23.09
C LEU A 458 -4.94 3.70 24.58
N ASP A 459 -4.84 2.65 25.39
CA ASP A 459 -4.47 2.76 26.82
C ASP A 459 -5.35 3.78 27.59
N LEU A 460 -6.67 3.66 27.41
CA LEU A 460 -7.71 4.43 28.10
C LEU A 460 -8.56 3.56 29.04
N ALA A 461 -8.45 2.24 28.92
CA ALA A 461 -9.24 1.27 29.69
C ALA A 461 -9.15 1.50 31.22
N GLY A 462 -7.95 1.73 31.76
CA GLY A 462 -7.75 1.95 33.21
C GLY A 462 -8.48 3.20 33.73
N SER A 463 -8.44 4.29 32.96
CA SER A 463 -9.12 5.55 33.29
C SER A 463 -10.64 5.43 33.21
N ILE A 464 -11.16 4.69 32.23
CA ILE A 464 -12.61 4.45 32.08
C ILE A 464 -13.10 3.53 33.20
N ARG A 465 -12.41 2.41 33.44
CA ARG A 465 -12.74 1.45 34.51
C ARG A 465 -12.81 2.12 35.89
N SER A 466 -11.90 3.06 36.17
CA SER A 466 -11.87 3.76 37.46
C SER A 466 -13.01 4.76 37.63
N ARG A 467 -13.47 5.38 36.53
CA ARG A 467 -14.53 6.40 36.57
C ARG A 467 -15.93 5.83 36.41
N GLN A 468 -16.09 4.76 35.63
CA GLN A 468 -17.38 4.17 35.26
C GLN A 468 -17.28 2.62 35.21
N PRO A 469 -17.11 1.94 36.36
CA PRO A 469 -16.82 0.51 36.41
C PRO A 469 -17.92 -0.38 35.80
N ASP A 470 -19.19 -0.04 36.02
CA ASP A 470 -20.33 -0.81 35.49
C ASP A 470 -20.41 -0.69 33.96
N LYS A 471 -20.21 0.53 33.44
CA LYS A 471 -20.15 0.77 31.99
C LYS A 471 -18.98 0.03 31.36
N TRP A 472 -17.80 0.06 31.99
CA TRP A 472 -16.64 -0.68 31.52
C TRP A 472 -16.90 -2.19 31.45
N THR A 473 -17.56 -2.75 32.46
CA THR A 473 -17.96 -4.17 32.46
C THR A 473 -18.90 -4.49 31.29
N GLY A 474 -19.85 -3.58 31.00
CA GLY A 474 -20.71 -3.68 29.82
C GLY A 474 -19.95 -3.66 28.50
N LEU A 475 -18.95 -2.79 28.36
CA LEU A 475 -18.09 -2.72 27.17
C LEU A 475 -17.33 -4.03 26.93
N LEU A 476 -16.72 -4.60 27.98
CA LEU A 476 -16.03 -5.89 27.88
C LEU A 476 -16.98 -7.02 27.50
N ALA A 477 -18.16 -7.09 28.12
CA ALA A 477 -19.17 -8.09 27.80
C ALA A 477 -19.66 -7.98 26.34
N ALA A 478 -19.70 -6.77 25.77
CA ALA A 478 -19.99 -6.56 24.37
C ALA A 478 -18.86 -7.06 23.45
N LEU A 479 -17.60 -6.77 23.79
CA LEU A 479 -16.43 -7.25 23.04
C LEU A 479 -16.29 -8.78 23.09
N GLU A 480 -16.63 -9.41 24.21
CA GLU A 480 -16.61 -10.87 24.37
C GLU A 480 -17.58 -11.62 23.42
N LYS A 481 -18.55 -10.91 22.83
CA LYS A 481 -19.44 -11.47 21.78
C LYS A 481 -18.76 -11.62 20.41
N TYR A 482 -17.50 -11.19 20.27
CA TYR A 482 -16.70 -11.28 19.04
C TYR A 482 -15.56 -12.29 19.19
N PRO A 483 -15.85 -13.60 19.31
CA PRO A 483 -14.84 -14.62 19.64
C PRO A 483 -13.74 -14.75 18.58
N LYS A 484 -14.02 -14.42 17.31
CA LYS A 484 -13.00 -14.43 16.25
C LYS A 484 -11.98 -13.31 16.43
N LEU A 485 -12.42 -12.11 16.84
CA LEU A 485 -11.52 -11.00 17.15
C LEU A 485 -10.64 -11.34 18.37
N LEU A 486 -11.25 -11.93 19.41
CA LEU A 486 -10.51 -12.39 20.58
C LEU A 486 -9.47 -13.46 20.23
N ASP A 487 -9.82 -14.40 19.34
CA ASP A 487 -8.90 -15.45 18.90
C ASP A 487 -7.69 -14.85 18.18
N VAL A 488 -7.90 -13.97 17.19
CA VAL A 488 -6.78 -13.36 16.46
C VAL A 488 -5.92 -12.45 17.36
N LEU A 489 -6.50 -11.77 18.34
CA LEU A 489 -5.77 -10.97 19.33
C LEU A 489 -4.92 -11.83 20.26
N PHE A 490 -5.50 -12.88 20.84
CA PHE A 490 -4.83 -13.67 21.88
C PHE A 490 -3.95 -14.80 21.36
N ASN A 491 -4.31 -15.42 20.24
CA ASN A 491 -3.67 -16.64 19.75
C ASN A 491 -2.88 -16.43 18.46
N ASN A 492 -3.19 -15.41 17.64
CA ASN A 492 -2.53 -15.22 16.34
C ASN A 492 -1.67 -13.97 16.23
N SER A 493 -1.79 -12.98 17.12
CA SER A 493 -1.03 -11.72 17.01
C SER A 493 0.45 -11.92 17.35
N PRO A 494 1.39 -11.70 16.42
CA PRO A 494 2.79 -12.04 16.65
C PRO A 494 3.59 -10.86 17.21
N GLY A 495 4.75 -11.19 17.78
CA GLY A 495 5.78 -10.23 18.14
C GLY A 495 5.39 -9.20 19.21
N PRO A 496 6.24 -8.17 19.40
CA PRO A 496 6.09 -7.21 20.49
C PRO A 496 4.77 -6.41 20.46
N ALA A 497 4.24 -6.12 19.27
CA ALA A 497 2.97 -5.42 19.14
C ALA A 497 1.79 -6.29 19.59
N GLY A 498 1.79 -7.58 19.23
CA GLY A 498 0.82 -8.55 19.74
C GLY A 498 0.93 -8.76 21.25
N ASP A 499 2.14 -8.86 21.79
CA ASP A 499 2.37 -8.98 23.24
C ASP A 499 1.84 -7.78 24.02
N ARG A 500 2.16 -6.57 23.56
CA ARG A 500 1.63 -5.33 24.14
C ARG A 500 0.10 -5.33 24.17
N LEU A 501 -0.53 -5.67 23.04
CA LEU A 501 -1.99 -5.66 22.94
C LEU A 501 -2.65 -6.73 23.84
N ARG A 502 -2.08 -7.94 23.90
CA ARG A 502 -2.53 -8.99 24.83
C ARG A 502 -2.43 -8.56 26.28
N ASN A 503 -1.29 -7.98 26.67
CA ASN A 503 -1.07 -7.53 28.04
C ASN A 503 -2.05 -6.40 28.41
N ALA A 504 -2.27 -5.46 27.51
CA ALA A 504 -3.27 -4.41 27.68
C ALA A 504 -4.68 -4.99 27.83
N ALA A 505 -5.07 -5.96 27.00
CA ALA A 505 -6.37 -6.62 27.07
C ALA A 505 -6.59 -7.35 28.42
N VAL A 506 -5.59 -8.12 28.88
CA VAL A 506 -5.66 -8.80 30.19
C VAL A 506 -5.73 -7.79 31.33
N ALA A 507 -4.88 -6.76 31.32
CA ALA A 507 -4.90 -5.71 32.35
C ALA A 507 -6.23 -4.96 32.40
N ALA A 508 -6.91 -4.84 31.26
CA ALA A 508 -8.23 -4.23 31.13
C ALA A 508 -9.37 -5.12 31.66
N GLY A 509 -9.12 -6.42 31.87
CA GLY A 509 -10.07 -7.40 32.40
C GLY A 509 -10.70 -8.31 31.35
N LEU A 510 -10.21 -8.28 30.10
CA LEU A 510 -10.74 -9.12 29.02
C LEU A 510 -10.28 -10.56 29.20
N LYS A 511 -11.21 -11.52 29.11
CA LYS A 511 -10.90 -12.94 29.28
C LYS A 511 -10.25 -13.51 28.02
N LYS A 512 -9.16 -14.25 28.23
CA LYS A 512 -8.54 -15.03 27.16
C LYS A 512 -9.51 -16.15 26.71
N PRO A 513 -9.83 -16.25 25.41
CA PRO A 513 -10.67 -17.35 24.92
C PRO A 513 -9.95 -18.69 25.11
N ALA A 514 -10.72 -19.76 25.34
CA ALA A 514 -10.17 -21.11 25.29
C ALA A 514 -9.54 -21.34 23.90
N ARG A 515 -8.34 -21.93 23.85
CA ARG A 515 -7.72 -22.29 22.57
C ARG A 515 -8.68 -23.23 21.83
N ARG A 516 -9.17 -22.79 20.67
CA ARG A 516 -9.84 -23.69 19.73
C ARG A 516 -8.76 -24.62 19.18
N LYS A 517 -9.01 -25.93 19.29
CA LYS A 517 -8.12 -26.96 18.75
C LYS A 517 -8.15 -26.95 17.23
#